data_AF-A0A7K1J402-F1
#
_entry.id   AF-A0A7K1J402-F1
#
_cell.length_a   1.000
_cell.length_b   1.000
_cell.length_c   1.000
_cell.angle_alpha   90.00
_cell.angle_beta   90.00
_cell.angle_gamma   90.00
#
_symmetry.space_group_name_H-M   'P 1'
#
loop_
_entity.id
_entity.type
_entity.pdbx_description
1 polymer ?
#
loop_
_entity_poly.entity_id
_entity_poly.type
_entity_poly.pdbx_seq_one_letter_code
_entity_poly.pdbx_strand_id
1 'polypeptide(L)'
;MIKSADEINNYDTLKKVAESIQAHKSDLGLDGAFTTAGLDASDTYRFTAHMSRIPLYYEYKDMNTTFSKTIKGTYLDQYKDLFDLELKNSPTEPTMVSSKTYDDVTSEFSLGKVAFYPNGVWAYSQIKNNKVADDDLGMLPYYMGIKGEEASGPAGVYDASWAVNKNASEKDKKATLDFIKWMVTDDSAKKILAKDMGFSVPFTTFTKDYQPENPLTTAAQAYTKAGKTEVRSFTIPDQQWQDDLSSALLAYAQGTGDWGQVKDAFVNGWATEWANNEESLGSVPQAQKFNA
;
A
#
# COMPACT_ATOMS: atom_id res chain seq x y z
N MET A 1 24.87 -13.36 4.90
CA MET A 1 23.88 -14.02 4.03
C MET A 1 22.71 -14.40 4.89
N ILE A 2 21.49 -14.04 4.47
CA ILE A 2 20.25 -14.60 5.03
C ILE A 2 20.03 -16.01 4.46
N LYS A 3 19.35 -16.89 5.20
CA LYS A 3 19.03 -18.26 4.74
C LYS A 3 17.58 -18.40 4.25
N SER A 4 16.70 -17.49 4.65
CA SER A 4 15.31 -17.42 4.19
C SER A 4 14.79 -15.98 4.24
N ALA A 5 13.67 -15.73 3.56
CA ALA A 5 12.97 -14.44 3.60
C ALA A 5 12.50 -14.06 5.01
N ASP A 6 12.26 -15.04 5.90
CA ASP A 6 11.83 -14.80 7.29
C ASP A 6 12.88 -14.05 8.14
N GLU A 7 14.14 -14.06 7.72
CA GLU A 7 15.19 -13.26 8.36
C GLU A 7 15.06 -11.77 8.04
N ILE A 8 14.31 -11.40 6.99
CA ILE A 8 13.99 -10.01 6.64
C ILE A 8 12.84 -9.54 7.51
N ASN A 9 13.15 -9.12 8.74
CA ASN A 9 12.15 -8.69 9.72
C ASN A 9 12.31 -7.24 10.21
N ASN A 10 13.17 -6.46 9.54
CA ASN A 10 13.44 -5.06 9.82
C ASN A 10 14.10 -4.38 8.60
N TYR A 11 14.10 -3.05 8.59
CA TYR A 11 14.62 -2.25 7.47
C TYR A 11 16.12 -2.45 7.26
N ASP A 12 16.93 -2.56 8.31
CA ASP A 12 18.37 -2.76 8.17
C ASP A 12 18.70 -4.05 7.41
N THR A 13 17.92 -5.10 7.65
CA THR A 13 18.09 -6.39 6.96
C THR A 13 17.53 -6.32 5.55
N LEU A 14 16.35 -5.73 5.34
CA LEU A 14 15.78 -5.49 4.02
C LEU A 14 16.74 -4.70 3.13
N LYS A 15 17.30 -3.60 3.65
CA LYS A 15 18.27 -2.75 2.98
C LYS A 15 19.51 -3.53 2.56
N LYS A 16 20.13 -4.27 3.48
CA LYS A 16 21.31 -5.10 3.17
C LYS A 16 21.01 -6.14 2.08
N VAL A 17 19.84 -6.78 2.14
CA VAL A 17 19.43 -7.77 1.15
C VAL A 17 19.20 -7.12 -0.21
N ALA A 18 18.44 -6.02 -0.26
CA ALA A 18 18.17 -5.31 -1.50
C ALA A 18 19.44 -4.77 -2.16
N GLU A 19 20.32 -4.13 -1.40
CA GLU A 19 21.60 -3.62 -1.92
C GLU A 19 22.51 -4.77 -2.38
N SER A 20 22.50 -5.92 -1.68
CA SER A 20 23.22 -7.11 -2.11
C SER A 20 22.65 -7.71 -3.40
N ILE A 21 21.32 -7.78 -3.54
CA ILE A 21 20.66 -8.25 -4.76
C ILE A 21 21.02 -7.31 -5.92
N GLN A 22 20.91 -5.99 -5.72
CA GLN A 22 21.22 -5.00 -6.74
C GLN A 22 22.69 -5.11 -7.21
N ALA A 23 23.64 -5.30 -6.28
CA ALA A 23 25.05 -5.45 -6.59
C ALA A 23 25.38 -6.73 -7.39
N HIS A 24 24.58 -7.79 -7.24
CA HIS A 24 24.78 -9.09 -7.88
C HIS A 24 23.67 -9.43 -8.88
N LYS A 25 22.90 -8.43 -9.34
CA LYS A 25 21.69 -8.66 -10.13
C LYS A 25 21.95 -9.44 -11.41
N SER A 26 23.08 -9.20 -12.08
CA SER A 26 23.49 -9.94 -13.27
C SER A 26 23.74 -11.42 -13.00
N ASP A 27 24.34 -11.77 -11.86
CA ASP A 27 24.57 -13.16 -11.46
C ASP A 27 23.26 -13.88 -11.08
N LEU A 28 22.29 -13.11 -10.59
CA LEU A 28 20.95 -13.58 -10.21
C LEU A 28 19.96 -13.60 -11.39
N GLY A 29 20.32 -13.06 -12.55
CA GLY A 29 19.43 -12.91 -13.69
C GLY A 29 18.32 -11.88 -13.49
N LEU A 30 18.55 -10.87 -12.64
CA LEU A 30 17.63 -9.80 -12.29
C LEU A 30 18.06 -8.46 -12.92
N ASP A 31 17.10 -7.58 -13.17
CA ASP A 31 17.28 -6.21 -13.64
C ASP A 31 17.35 -5.21 -12.46
N GLY A 32 16.83 -5.57 -11.29
CA GLY A 32 16.90 -4.80 -10.05
C GLY A 32 16.45 -5.60 -8.82
N ALA A 33 16.63 -5.05 -7.61
CA ALA A 33 16.12 -5.68 -6.40
C ALA A 33 14.62 -5.44 -6.21
N PHE A 34 14.17 -4.20 -6.37
CA PHE A 34 12.77 -3.81 -6.34
C PHE A 34 12.24 -3.58 -7.75
N THR A 35 10.93 -3.74 -7.96
CA THR A 35 10.25 -3.12 -9.09
C THR A 35 10.49 -1.61 -9.11
N THR A 36 10.40 -0.99 -10.28
CA THR A 36 10.48 0.45 -10.44
C THR A 36 9.48 1.17 -9.53
N ALA A 37 9.92 2.26 -8.90
CA ALA A 37 9.06 3.17 -8.16
C ALA A 37 8.26 4.07 -9.11
N GLY A 38 7.35 3.47 -9.88
CA GLY A 38 6.59 4.14 -10.94
C GLY A 38 5.76 5.31 -10.41
N LEU A 39 5.98 6.49 -11.01
CA LEU A 39 5.24 7.71 -10.70
C LEU A 39 4.38 8.16 -11.90
N ASP A 40 4.02 7.22 -12.77
CA ASP A 40 2.90 7.38 -13.69
C ASP A 40 1.57 7.37 -12.92
N ALA A 41 0.56 8.09 -13.40
CA ALA A 41 -0.73 8.23 -12.72
C ALA A 41 -1.43 6.89 -12.42
N SER A 42 -1.14 5.82 -13.16
CA SER A 42 -1.67 4.47 -12.86
C SER A 42 -0.99 3.77 -11.67
N ASP A 43 0.19 4.21 -11.25
CA ASP A 43 1.07 3.51 -10.30
C ASP A 43 1.40 4.32 -9.03
N THR A 44 1.24 5.65 -9.06
CA THR A 44 1.61 6.57 -7.95
C THR A 44 0.94 6.24 -6.62
N TYR A 45 -0.25 5.65 -6.64
CA TYR A 45 -1.01 5.29 -5.43
C TYR A 45 -0.22 4.37 -4.48
N ARG A 46 0.73 3.57 -5.00
CA ARG A 46 1.60 2.72 -4.16
C ARG A 46 2.40 3.55 -3.18
N PHE A 47 2.79 4.76 -3.57
CA PHE A 47 3.58 5.69 -2.76
C PHE A 47 2.69 6.66 -2.00
N THR A 48 1.70 7.25 -2.68
CA THR A 48 0.90 8.35 -2.12
C THR A 48 -0.27 7.89 -1.25
N ALA A 49 -0.81 6.69 -1.49
CA ALA A 49 -1.91 6.13 -0.72
C ALA A 49 -1.46 4.98 0.18
N HIS A 50 -0.64 4.04 -0.32
CA HIS A 50 -0.31 2.83 0.45
C HIS A 50 0.87 3.04 1.38
N MET A 51 2.04 3.36 0.82
CA MET A 51 3.26 3.55 1.60
C MET A 51 3.16 4.75 2.54
N SER A 52 2.47 5.83 2.15
CA SER A 52 2.24 7.03 2.98
C SER A 52 1.47 6.77 4.27
N ARG A 53 0.67 5.69 4.35
CA ARG A 53 -0.12 5.37 5.54
C ARG A 53 0.69 4.68 6.64
N ILE A 54 1.87 4.16 6.31
CA ILE A 54 2.77 3.56 7.30
C ILE A 54 3.26 4.63 8.30
N PRO A 55 3.90 5.74 7.89
CA PRO A 55 4.29 6.78 8.83
C PRO A 55 3.09 7.39 9.57
N LEU A 56 1.94 7.53 8.90
CA LEU A 56 0.70 8.01 9.52
C LEU A 56 0.24 7.08 10.67
N TYR A 57 0.29 5.77 10.47
CA TYR A 57 -0.10 4.80 11.50
C TYR A 57 0.72 4.97 12.78
N TYR A 58 2.05 5.04 12.65
CA TYR A 58 2.93 5.18 13.81
C TYR A 58 2.76 6.54 14.48
N GLU A 59 2.56 7.60 13.70
CA GLU A 59 2.32 8.93 14.26
C GLU A 59 0.99 9.00 15.04
N TYR A 60 -0.08 8.41 14.50
CA TYR A 60 -1.37 8.31 15.18
C TYR A 60 -1.33 7.44 16.43
N LYS A 61 -0.54 6.37 16.41
CA LYS A 61 -0.25 5.56 17.58
C LYS A 61 0.40 6.40 18.70
N ASP A 62 1.42 7.19 18.36
CA ASP A 62 2.11 8.05 19.33
C ASP A 62 1.22 9.18 19.86
N MET A 63 0.34 9.71 19.00
CA MET A 63 -0.67 10.70 19.37
C MET A 63 -1.86 10.10 20.12
N ASN A 64 -1.96 8.78 20.22
CA ASN A 64 -3.11 8.05 20.77
C ASN A 64 -4.45 8.50 20.15
N THR A 65 -4.48 8.69 18.84
CA THR A 65 -5.68 9.09 18.09
C THR A 65 -5.86 8.23 16.83
N THR A 66 -7.07 8.13 16.31
CA THR A 66 -7.36 7.55 14.98
C THR A 66 -7.51 8.60 13.89
N PHE A 67 -7.49 9.89 14.25
CA PHE A 67 -7.62 11.00 13.31
C PHE A 67 -7.05 12.30 13.88
N SER A 68 -6.45 13.11 13.01
CA SER A 68 -6.10 14.50 13.28
C SER A 68 -6.07 15.28 11.96
N LYS A 69 -6.64 16.50 11.97
CA LYS A 69 -6.54 17.43 10.83
C LYS A 69 -5.12 17.93 10.60
N THR A 70 -4.26 17.85 11.61
CA THR A 70 -2.85 18.21 11.50
C THR A 70 -1.97 17.04 11.91
N ILE A 71 -0.86 16.90 11.21
CA ILE A 71 0.20 15.93 11.48
C ILE A 71 1.53 16.67 11.52
N LYS A 72 2.56 16.04 12.06
CA LYS A 72 3.93 16.54 12.21
C LYS A 72 4.85 15.96 11.15
N GLY A 73 4.50 14.81 10.56
CA GLY A 73 5.39 14.09 9.65
C GLY A 73 6.55 13.42 10.38
N THR A 74 6.29 12.91 11.59
CA THR A 74 7.29 12.38 12.53
C THR A 74 8.13 11.26 11.91
N TYR A 75 7.52 10.47 11.03
CA TYR A 75 8.12 9.30 10.40
C TYR A 75 8.44 9.49 8.91
N LEU A 76 8.51 10.74 8.43
CA LEU A 76 8.80 11.02 7.02
C LEU A 76 10.26 10.78 6.62
N ASP A 77 11.19 10.73 7.57
CA ASP A 77 12.56 10.32 7.27
C ASP A 77 12.64 8.81 6.98
N GLN A 78 11.86 8.00 7.69
CA GLN A 78 11.74 6.56 7.44
C GLN A 78 11.01 6.26 6.11
N TYR A 79 9.97 7.04 5.80
CA TYR A 79 9.32 6.99 4.48
C TYR A 79 10.33 7.32 3.35
N LYS A 80 11.19 8.34 3.57
CA LYS A 80 12.29 8.67 2.64
C LYS A 80 13.24 7.50 2.45
N ASP A 81 13.69 6.91 3.56
CA ASP A 81 14.72 5.87 3.57
C ASP A 81 14.28 4.63 2.79
N LEU A 82 13.00 4.27 2.86
CA LEU A 82 12.45 3.21 2.02
C LEU A 82 12.27 3.67 0.57
N PHE A 83 11.74 4.87 0.31
CA PHE A 83 11.53 5.35 -1.05
C PHE A 83 12.85 5.45 -1.82
N ASP A 84 13.91 5.98 -1.19
CA ASP A 84 15.26 6.02 -1.76
C ASP A 84 15.83 4.62 -2.00
N LEU A 85 15.56 3.66 -1.09
CA LEU A 85 16.00 2.28 -1.25
C LEU A 85 15.36 1.64 -2.48
N GLU A 86 14.06 1.80 -2.66
CA GLU A 86 13.33 1.30 -3.83
C GLU A 86 13.80 1.99 -5.11
N LEU A 87 13.90 3.32 -5.10
CA LEU A 87 14.31 4.12 -6.26
C LEU A 87 15.72 3.74 -6.74
N LYS A 88 16.68 3.62 -5.82
CA LYS A 88 18.09 3.29 -6.13
C LYS A 88 18.30 1.85 -6.57
N ASN A 89 17.47 0.92 -6.10
CA ASN A 89 17.64 -0.52 -6.34
C ASN A 89 16.55 -1.09 -7.26
N SER A 90 16.10 -0.29 -8.23
CA SER A 90 15.15 -0.70 -9.26
C SER A 90 15.76 -0.72 -10.67
N PRO A 91 15.09 -1.30 -11.69
CA PRO A 91 15.58 -1.34 -13.07
C PRO A 91 15.66 0.00 -13.77
N THR A 92 14.87 0.99 -13.33
CA THR A 92 14.66 2.25 -14.04
C THR A 92 15.39 3.38 -13.32
N GLU A 93 16.09 4.22 -14.10
CA GLU A 93 16.73 5.42 -13.57
C GLU A 93 15.72 6.36 -12.92
N PRO A 94 16.06 7.03 -11.80
CA PRO A 94 15.14 7.91 -11.06
C PRO A 94 14.46 8.98 -11.92
N THR A 95 15.14 9.48 -12.94
CA THR A 95 14.62 10.51 -13.84
C THR A 95 13.53 10.02 -14.79
N MET A 96 13.37 8.70 -14.93
CA MET A 96 12.47 8.05 -15.89
C MET A 96 11.27 7.36 -15.24
N VAL A 97 11.12 7.45 -13.92
CA VAL A 97 10.07 6.70 -13.20
C VAL A 97 8.64 7.13 -13.54
N SER A 98 8.43 8.35 -14.05
CA SER A 98 7.13 8.78 -14.56
C SER A 98 6.72 8.13 -15.88
N SER A 99 7.63 7.39 -16.53
CA SER A 99 7.33 6.66 -17.78
C SER A 99 6.89 5.22 -17.56
N LYS A 100 6.88 4.74 -16.31
CA LYS A 100 6.53 3.36 -15.96
C LYS A 100 5.12 3.29 -15.44
N THR A 101 4.25 2.68 -16.23
CA THR A 101 2.87 2.41 -15.83
C THR A 101 2.80 1.27 -14.81
N TYR A 102 1.66 1.15 -14.15
CA TYR A 102 1.38 0.03 -13.25
C TYR A 102 1.59 -1.33 -13.93
N ASP A 103 1.20 -1.47 -15.19
CA ASP A 103 1.37 -2.70 -15.97
C ASP A 103 2.85 -2.99 -16.27
N ASP A 104 3.65 -1.97 -16.58
CA ASP A 104 5.09 -2.12 -16.78
C ASP A 104 5.78 -2.62 -15.50
N VAL A 105 5.45 -1.99 -14.36
CA VAL A 105 6.01 -2.32 -13.04
C VAL A 105 5.57 -3.71 -12.59
N THR A 106 4.30 -4.06 -12.78
CA THR A 106 3.80 -5.41 -12.48
C THR A 106 4.52 -6.46 -13.34
N SER A 107 4.76 -6.16 -14.62
CA SER A 107 5.47 -7.04 -15.55
C SER A 107 6.93 -7.29 -15.14
N GLU A 108 7.62 -6.28 -14.58
CA GLU A 108 8.97 -6.47 -14.02
C GLU A 108 8.99 -7.61 -12.98
N PHE A 109 8.02 -7.63 -12.07
CA PHE A 109 7.92 -8.69 -11.08
C PHE A 109 7.39 -10.01 -11.68
N SER A 110 6.27 -9.98 -12.42
CA SER A 110 5.64 -11.18 -12.99
C SER A 110 6.56 -11.97 -13.92
N LEU A 111 7.50 -11.31 -14.59
CA LEU A 111 8.50 -11.94 -15.45
C LEU A 111 9.79 -12.35 -14.71
N GLY A 112 9.83 -12.22 -13.38
CA GLY A 112 10.96 -12.60 -12.54
C GLY A 112 12.20 -11.73 -12.75
N LYS A 113 12.02 -10.46 -13.13
CA LYS A 113 13.14 -9.53 -13.36
C LYS A 113 13.59 -8.81 -12.11
N VAL A 114 12.80 -8.86 -11.04
CA VAL A 114 13.11 -8.23 -9.75
C VAL A 114 12.65 -9.14 -8.61
N ALA A 115 13.21 -8.93 -7.41
CA ALA A 115 12.94 -9.77 -6.25
C ALA A 115 11.80 -9.25 -5.36
N PHE A 116 11.61 -7.94 -5.30
CA PHE A 116 10.63 -7.30 -4.42
C PHE A 116 9.64 -6.45 -5.22
N TYR A 117 8.36 -6.55 -4.87
CA TYR A 117 7.30 -5.73 -5.45
C TYR A 117 6.45 -5.12 -4.34
N PRO A 118 6.67 -3.84 -3.99
CA PRO A 118 5.87 -3.12 -2.99
C PRO A 118 4.46 -2.87 -3.52
N ASN A 119 3.56 -3.82 -3.30
CA ASN A 119 2.15 -3.76 -3.72
C ASN A 119 1.28 -4.73 -2.89
N GLY A 120 -0.03 -4.70 -3.11
CA GLY A 120 -0.98 -5.55 -2.39
C GLY A 120 -1.46 -6.79 -3.15
N VAL A 121 -2.32 -7.55 -2.48
CA VAL A 121 -2.79 -8.87 -2.94
C VAL A 121 -3.56 -8.85 -4.26
N TRP A 122 -4.11 -7.69 -4.67
CA TRP A 122 -4.84 -7.52 -5.94
C TRP A 122 -3.94 -7.71 -7.18
N ALA A 123 -2.63 -7.44 -7.04
CA ALA A 123 -1.65 -7.61 -8.12
C ALA A 123 -1.53 -9.07 -8.59
N TYR A 124 -1.93 -10.03 -7.74
CA TYR A 124 -1.83 -11.46 -8.04
C TYR A 124 -2.52 -11.85 -9.36
N SER A 125 -3.61 -11.18 -9.73
CA SER A 125 -4.33 -11.45 -10.99
C SER A 125 -3.44 -11.29 -12.24
N GLN A 126 -2.44 -10.40 -12.19
CA GLN A 126 -1.46 -10.16 -13.25
C GLN A 126 -0.14 -10.91 -13.03
N ILE A 127 0.06 -11.51 -11.85
CA ILE A 127 1.25 -12.31 -11.53
C ILE A 127 1.01 -13.78 -11.88
N LYS A 128 -0.15 -14.33 -11.52
CA LYS A 128 -0.50 -15.73 -11.73
C LYS A 128 -0.34 -16.13 -13.20
N ASN A 129 0.14 -17.35 -13.43
CA ASN A 129 0.43 -17.92 -14.75
C ASN A 129 1.53 -17.19 -15.57
N ASN A 130 2.33 -16.31 -14.95
CA ASN A 130 3.58 -15.81 -15.54
C ASN A 130 4.80 -16.61 -15.05
N LYS A 131 5.99 -15.99 -14.98
CA LYS A 131 7.24 -16.69 -14.69
C LYS A 131 7.50 -16.92 -13.20
N VAL A 132 6.94 -16.08 -12.33
CA VAL A 132 7.00 -16.27 -10.89
C VAL A 132 5.91 -17.28 -10.50
N ALA A 133 6.32 -18.44 -10.00
CA ALA A 133 5.40 -19.49 -9.59
C ALA A 133 4.75 -19.15 -8.24
N ASP A 134 3.56 -19.71 -7.97
CA ASP A 134 2.85 -19.48 -6.70
C ASP A 134 3.70 -19.87 -5.47
N ASP A 135 4.50 -20.94 -5.58
CA ASP A 135 5.37 -21.43 -4.51
C ASP A 135 6.59 -20.52 -4.26
N ASP A 136 6.91 -19.63 -5.20
CA ASP A 136 7.99 -18.63 -5.08
C ASP A 136 7.49 -17.28 -4.52
N LEU A 137 6.17 -17.13 -4.30
CA LEU A 137 5.58 -15.89 -3.79
C LEU A 137 5.59 -15.82 -2.27
N GLY A 138 6.08 -14.69 -1.75
CA GLY A 138 6.06 -14.35 -0.33
C GLY A 138 5.50 -12.95 -0.07
N MET A 139 5.28 -12.62 1.19
CA MET A 139 4.84 -11.29 1.62
C MET A 139 5.69 -10.80 2.79
N LEU A 140 6.17 -9.56 2.70
CA LEU A 140 6.87 -8.86 3.76
C LEU A 140 6.07 -7.60 4.14
N PRO A 141 6.05 -7.22 5.42
CA PRO A 141 5.61 -5.89 5.84
C PRO A 141 6.46 -4.79 5.21
N TYR A 142 5.92 -3.57 5.20
CA TYR A 142 6.72 -2.37 4.99
C TYR A 142 7.63 -2.15 6.20
N TYR A 143 8.92 -2.42 6.02
CA TYR A 143 9.95 -2.07 6.98
C TYR A 143 10.60 -0.75 6.57
N MET A 144 10.54 0.25 7.45
CA MET A 144 11.05 1.60 7.22
C MET A 144 12.08 2.05 8.28
N GLY A 145 12.40 1.18 9.24
CA GLY A 145 13.30 1.49 10.36
C GLY A 145 12.56 2.15 11.54
N ILE A 146 11.24 1.96 11.61
CA ILE A 146 10.43 2.49 12.70
C ILE A 146 10.51 1.50 13.87
N LYS A 147 10.75 2.00 15.08
CA LYS A 147 10.92 1.16 16.28
C LYS A 147 9.70 0.25 16.49
N GLY A 148 9.94 -1.06 16.56
CA GLY A 148 8.92 -2.08 16.79
C GLY A 148 8.28 -2.64 15.52
N GLU A 149 8.75 -2.26 14.34
CA GLU A 149 8.26 -2.77 13.05
C GLU A 149 8.40 -4.29 12.89
N GLU A 150 9.34 -4.92 13.61
CA GLU A 150 9.53 -6.38 13.61
C GLU A 150 8.33 -7.14 14.19
N ALA A 151 7.50 -6.46 14.98
CA ALA A 151 6.26 -7.00 15.53
C ALA A 151 5.06 -6.81 14.59
N SER A 152 5.22 -6.04 13.51
CA SER A 152 4.16 -5.71 12.56
C SER A 152 4.01 -6.77 11.47
N GLY A 153 2.77 -6.95 11.01
CA GLY A 153 2.44 -7.67 9.78
C GLY A 153 2.29 -6.71 8.58
N PRO A 154 1.94 -7.24 7.40
CA PRO A 154 1.60 -6.43 6.24
C PRO A 154 0.50 -5.41 6.55
N ALA A 155 0.55 -4.26 5.89
CA ALA A 155 -0.44 -3.21 6.10
C ALA A 155 -1.81 -3.63 5.56
N GLY A 156 -2.83 -3.43 6.39
CA GLY A 156 -4.23 -3.59 6.00
C GLY A 156 -4.76 -2.28 5.47
N VAL A 157 -4.75 -2.13 4.13
CA VAL A 157 -5.26 -0.94 3.45
C VAL A 157 -6.63 -1.23 2.85
N TYR A 158 -7.65 -0.48 3.28
CA TYR A 158 -9.04 -0.66 2.89
C TYR A 158 -9.56 0.59 2.16
N ASP A 159 -9.14 0.78 0.90
CA ASP A 159 -9.45 1.99 0.11
C ASP A 159 -10.78 1.93 -0.62
N ALA A 160 -11.27 0.73 -0.93
CA ALA A 160 -12.58 0.55 -1.56
C ALA A 160 -13.68 0.48 -0.50
N SER A 161 -14.48 1.54 -0.39
CA SER A 161 -15.71 1.56 0.42
C SER A 161 -16.93 1.78 -0.45
N TRP A 162 -18.04 1.11 -0.12
CA TRP A 162 -19.34 1.40 -0.71
C TRP A 162 -20.16 2.26 0.25
N ALA A 163 -20.69 3.38 -0.24
CA ALA A 163 -21.50 4.31 0.53
C ALA A 163 -22.84 4.57 -0.14
N VAL A 164 -23.84 4.92 0.66
CA VAL A 164 -25.16 5.36 0.16
C VAL A 164 -25.17 6.88 0.14
N ASN A 165 -25.44 7.47 -1.03
CA ASN A 165 -25.56 8.92 -1.15
C ASN A 165 -26.80 9.43 -0.38
N LYS A 166 -26.58 10.25 0.65
CA LYS A 166 -27.65 10.82 1.49
C LYS A 166 -28.66 11.67 0.69
N ASN A 167 -28.24 12.21 -0.45
CA ASN A 167 -29.04 13.07 -1.32
C ASN A 167 -29.82 12.30 -2.41
N ALA A 168 -29.63 10.98 -2.52
CA ALA A 168 -30.37 10.15 -3.48
C ALA A 168 -31.85 10.00 -3.08
N SER A 169 -32.70 9.56 -4.00
CA SER A 169 -34.10 9.25 -3.69
C SER A 169 -34.20 8.05 -2.74
N GLU A 170 -35.27 7.96 -1.94
CA GLU A 170 -35.48 6.81 -1.04
C GLU A 170 -35.52 5.47 -1.78
N LYS A 171 -36.05 5.47 -3.01
CA LYS A 171 -36.05 4.30 -3.90
C LYS A 171 -34.62 3.88 -4.23
N ASP A 172 -33.75 4.83 -4.59
CA ASP A 172 -32.37 4.53 -5.00
C ASP A 172 -31.50 4.16 -3.80
N LYS A 173 -31.72 4.80 -2.63
CA LYS A 173 -31.07 4.39 -1.37
C LYS A 173 -31.41 2.94 -1.04
N LYS A 174 -32.69 2.57 -1.14
CA LYS A 174 -33.12 1.19 -0.91
C LYS A 174 -32.50 0.22 -1.92
N ALA A 175 -32.53 0.55 -3.21
CA ALA A 175 -31.93 -0.29 -4.25
C ALA A 175 -30.41 -0.48 -4.04
N THR A 176 -29.71 0.59 -3.62
CA THR A 176 -28.27 0.54 -3.32
C THR A 176 -27.99 -0.36 -2.13
N LEU A 177 -28.76 -0.25 -1.04
CA LEU A 177 -28.61 -1.11 0.14
C LEU A 177 -28.92 -2.58 -0.19
N ASP A 178 -29.98 -2.83 -0.98
CA ASP A 178 -30.33 -4.18 -1.44
C ASP A 178 -29.22 -4.76 -2.32
N PHE A 179 -28.60 -3.97 -3.19
CA PHE A 179 -27.46 -4.38 -4.02
C PHE A 179 -26.19 -4.67 -3.20
N ILE A 180 -25.82 -3.79 -2.25
CA ILE A 180 -24.68 -4.03 -1.34
C ILE A 180 -24.90 -5.32 -0.55
N LYS A 181 -26.12 -5.53 -0.02
CA LYS A 181 -26.46 -6.77 0.67
C LYS A 181 -26.33 -7.98 -0.24
N TRP A 182 -26.83 -7.91 -1.47
CA TRP A 182 -26.70 -8.99 -2.45
C TRP A 182 -25.22 -9.32 -2.71
N MET A 183 -24.37 -8.31 -2.94
CA MET A 183 -22.93 -8.52 -3.17
C MET A 183 -22.23 -9.30 -2.07
N VAL A 184 -22.65 -9.12 -0.81
CA VAL A 184 -22.02 -9.77 0.34
C VAL A 184 -22.74 -11.03 0.83
N THR A 185 -23.95 -11.34 0.36
CA THR A 185 -24.73 -12.50 0.84
C THR A 185 -24.96 -13.56 -0.23
N ASP A 186 -25.03 -13.18 -1.51
CA ASP A 186 -25.29 -14.10 -2.61
C ASP A 186 -24.03 -14.89 -3.02
N ASP A 187 -24.19 -16.19 -3.25
CA ASP A 187 -23.06 -17.07 -3.53
C ASP A 187 -22.36 -16.76 -4.86
N SER A 188 -23.11 -16.31 -5.87
CA SER A 188 -22.53 -15.93 -7.17
C SER A 188 -21.74 -14.63 -7.07
N ALA A 189 -22.26 -13.65 -6.34
CA ALA A 189 -21.60 -12.37 -6.11
C ALA A 189 -20.33 -12.52 -5.26
N LYS A 190 -20.39 -13.31 -4.18
CA LYS A 190 -19.22 -13.63 -3.35
C LYS A 190 -18.13 -14.31 -4.17
N LYS A 191 -18.50 -15.21 -5.09
CA LYS A 191 -17.54 -15.89 -5.97
C LYS A 191 -16.85 -14.91 -6.93
N ILE A 192 -17.59 -13.96 -7.52
CA ILE A 192 -17.01 -12.92 -8.37
C ILE A 192 -15.96 -12.11 -7.58
N LEU A 193 -16.32 -11.59 -6.41
CA LEU A 193 -15.43 -10.77 -5.60
C LEU A 193 -14.19 -11.52 -5.11
N ALA A 194 -14.37 -12.73 -4.59
CA ALA A 194 -13.27 -13.45 -3.96
C ALA A 194 -12.46 -14.34 -4.91
N LYS A 195 -13.08 -14.95 -5.93
CA LYS A 195 -12.39 -15.91 -6.81
C LYS A 195 -11.98 -15.29 -8.13
N ASP A 196 -12.90 -14.58 -8.79
CA ASP A 196 -12.63 -14.03 -10.12
C ASP A 196 -11.75 -12.77 -10.02
N MET A 197 -12.12 -11.85 -9.11
CA MET A 197 -11.35 -10.63 -8.83
C MET A 197 -10.18 -10.86 -7.85
N GLY A 198 -10.24 -11.93 -7.04
CA GLY A 198 -9.15 -12.32 -6.13
C GLY A 198 -9.01 -11.46 -4.88
N PHE A 199 -10.06 -10.72 -4.48
CA PHE A 199 -10.02 -9.86 -3.30
C PHE A 199 -10.14 -10.64 -1.99
N SER A 200 -9.39 -10.20 -0.98
CA SER A 200 -9.64 -10.58 0.41
C SER A 200 -10.80 -9.74 0.95
N VAL A 201 -11.97 -10.36 1.14
CA VAL A 201 -13.18 -9.65 1.55
C VAL A 201 -13.49 -9.94 3.02
N PRO A 202 -13.38 -8.96 3.94
CA PRO A 202 -13.45 -9.19 5.38
C PRO A 202 -14.88 -9.22 5.94
N PHE A 203 -15.88 -9.65 5.16
CA PHE A 203 -17.25 -9.82 5.65
C PHE A 203 -17.46 -11.21 6.23
N THR A 204 -18.22 -11.31 7.33
CA THR A 204 -18.51 -12.56 8.05
C THR A 204 -19.20 -13.63 7.19
N THR A 205 -19.83 -13.21 6.09
CA THR A 205 -20.50 -14.07 5.10
C THR A 205 -19.53 -14.74 4.11
N PHE A 206 -18.28 -14.28 4.03
CA PHE A 206 -17.22 -14.88 3.23
C PHE A 206 -16.49 -15.94 4.07
N THR A 207 -17.12 -17.11 4.17
CA THR A 207 -16.53 -18.28 4.84
C THR A 207 -15.28 -18.77 4.12
N LYS A 208 -14.60 -19.78 4.67
CA LYS A 208 -13.34 -20.32 4.13
C LYS A 208 -13.41 -20.67 2.64
N ASP A 209 -14.56 -21.16 2.16
CA ASP A 209 -14.75 -21.56 0.76
C ASP A 209 -14.75 -20.35 -0.20
N TYR A 210 -15.03 -19.15 0.32
CA TYR A 210 -14.99 -17.87 -0.37
C TYR A 210 -13.71 -17.08 -0.11
N GLN A 211 -12.63 -17.72 0.37
CA GLN A 211 -11.32 -17.08 0.41
C GLN A 211 -10.62 -17.22 -0.95
N PRO A 212 -9.94 -16.18 -1.47
CA PRO A 212 -9.24 -16.25 -2.74
C PRO A 212 -8.18 -17.35 -2.72
N GLU A 213 -8.03 -18.07 -3.84
CA GLU A 213 -6.86 -18.92 -4.10
C GLU A 213 -5.70 -18.01 -4.49
N ASN A 214 -5.24 -17.22 -3.53
CA ASN A 214 -4.20 -16.22 -3.70
C ASN A 214 -3.11 -16.47 -2.63
N PRO A 215 -1.91 -16.93 -3.02
CA PRO A 215 -0.82 -17.22 -2.08
C PRO A 215 -0.43 -15.98 -1.26
N LEU A 216 -0.56 -14.77 -1.81
CA LEU A 216 -0.27 -13.53 -1.09
C LEU A 216 -1.28 -13.26 0.04
N THR A 217 -2.55 -13.62 -0.15
CA THR A 217 -3.56 -13.52 0.93
C THR A 217 -3.27 -14.53 2.03
N THR A 218 -2.85 -15.75 1.65
CA THR A 218 -2.45 -16.78 2.62
C THR A 218 -1.22 -16.33 3.42
N ALA A 219 -0.22 -15.76 2.75
CA ALA A 219 0.98 -15.20 3.38
C ALA A 219 0.64 -14.07 4.35
N ALA A 220 -0.22 -13.12 3.96
CA ALA A 220 -0.66 -12.04 4.84
C ALA A 220 -1.39 -12.57 6.10
N GLN A 221 -2.30 -13.54 5.95
CA GLN A 221 -2.99 -14.17 7.08
C GLN A 221 -2.06 -14.93 8.03
N ALA A 222 -0.92 -15.41 7.55
CA ALA A 222 0.06 -16.10 8.39
C ALA A 222 0.64 -15.18 9.47
N TYR A 223 0.85 -13.88 9.16
CA TYR A 223 1.28 -12.88 10.15
C TYR A 223 0.25 -12.70 11.27
N THR A 224 -1.03 -12.57 10.92
CA THR A 224 -2.12 -12.47 11.90
C THR A 224 -2.19 -13.70 12.78
N LYS A 225 -2.09 -14.91 12.21
CA LYS A 225 -2.06 -16.17 12.96
C LYS A 225 -0.84 -16.27 13.90
N ALA A 226 0.28 -15.66 13.51
CA ALA A 226 1.49 -15.56 14.33
C ALA A 226 1.42 -14.44 15.40
N GLY A 227 0.29 -13.74 15.54
CA GLY A 227 0.10 -12.70 16.54
C GLY A 227 0.82 -11.38 16.22
N LYS A 228 1.19 -11.16 14.95
CA LYS A 228 1.77 -9.90 14.49
C LYS A 228 0.70 -8.81 14.41
N THR A 229 1.08 -7.58 14.74
CA THR A 229 0.17 -6.44 14.74
C THR A 229 -0.12 -5.98 13.32
N GLU A 230 -1.39 -5.86 12.94
CA GLU A 230 -1.77 -5.27 11.66
C GLU A 230 -1.48 -3.76 11.67
N VAL A 231 -0.77 -3.29 10.63
CA VAL A 231 -0.63 -1.85 10.36
C VAL A 231 -1.89 -1.41 9.61
N ARG A 232 -2.92 -1.02 10.35
CA ARG A 232 -4.19 -0.56 9.75
C ARG A 232 -4.03 0.77 9.03
N SER A 233 -4.75 0.94 7.93
CA SER A 233 -4.87 2.23 7.24
C SER A 233 -5.80 3.21 7.97
N PHE A 234 -5.54 4.49 7.78
CA PHE A 234 -6.46 5.58 8.13
C PHE A 234 -6.89 6.33 6.86
N THR A 235 -8.03 7.02 6.94
CA THR A 235 -8.54 7.86 5.87
C THR A 235 -7.53 8.98 5.57
N ILE A 236 -7.18 9.14 4.30
CA ILE A 236 -6.37 10.25 3.77
C ILE A 236 -7.31 11.35 3.22
N PRO A 237 -6.86 12.59 3.01
CA PRO A 237 -7.75 13.71 2.73
C PRO A 237 -8.59 13.50 1.46
N ASP A 238 -7.93 13.43 0.29
CA ASP A 238 -8.57 13.29 -1.02
C ASP A 238 -7.52 13.02 -2.11
N GLN A 239 -7.96 13.11 -3.37
CA GLN A 239 -7.11 12.93 -4.55
C GLN A 239 -6.13 14.09 -4.74
N GLN A 240 -6.49 15.33 -4.40
CA GLN A 240 -5.62 16.48 -4.60
C GLN A 240 -4.37 16.38 -3.72
N TRP A 241 -4.53 15.96 -2.46
CA TRP A 241 -3.40 15.67 -1.58
C TRP A 241 -2.45 14.60 -2.16
N GLN A 242 -3.00 13.55 -2.77
CA GLN A 242 -2.21 12.49 -3.40
C GLN A 242 -1.48 13.00 -4.64
N ASP A 243 -2.12 13.82 -5.48
CA ASP A 243 -1.53 14.37 -6.70
C ASP A 243 -0.38 15.34 -6.37
N ASP A 244 -0.53 16.15 -5.33
CA ASP A 244 0.52 17.06 -4.85
C ASP A 244 1.70 16.30 -4.25
N LEU A 245 1.43 15.26 -3.44
CA LEU A 245 2.48 14.38 -2.91
C LEU A 245 3.19 13.63 -4.04
N SER A 246 2.46 13.13 -5.03
CA SER A 246 3.03 12.48 -6.23
C SER A 246 3.94 13.42 -7.01
N SER A 247 3.50 14.66 -7.22
CA SER A 247 4.26 15.68 -7.93
C SER A 247 5.57 16.02 -7.20
N ALA A 248 5.51 16.15 -5.87
CA ALA A 248 6.69 16.37 -5.04
C ALA A 248 7.67 15.18 -5.09
N LEU A 249 7.16 13.95 -5.01
CA LEU A 249 7.98 12.73 -5.14
C LEU A 249 8.66 12.64 -6.50
N LEU A 250 7.96 13.01 -7.58
CA LEU A 250 8.52 13.01 -8.92
C LEU A 250 9.62 14.05 -9.08
N ALA A 251 9.39 15.27 -8.59
CA ALA A 251 10.41 16.32 -8.61
C ALA A 251 11.65 15.90 -7.80
N TYR A 252 11.45 15.29 -6.63
CA TYR A 252 12.54 14.74 -5.82
C TYR A 252 13.30 13.63 -6.55
N ALA A 253 12.60 12.65 -7.15
CA ALA A 253 13.22 11.55 -7.90
C ALA A 253 14.02 12.06 -9.13
N GLN A 254 13.54 13.12 -9.78
CA GLN A 254 14.20 13.75 -10.93
C GLN A 254 15.32 14.72 -10.53
N GLY A 255 15.51 15.00 -9.24
CA GLY A 255 16.48 15.98 -8.74
C GLY A 255 16.13 17.44 -9.06
N THR A 256 14.88 17.72 -9.44
CA THR A 256 14.35 19.08 -9.67
C THR A 256 13.66 19.66 -8.43
N GLY A 257 13.42 18.83 -7.42
CA GLY A 257 12.91 19.17 -6.10
C GLY A 257 13.74 18.52 -4.98
N ASP A 258 13.42 18.86 -3.73
CA ASP A 258 14.05 18.28 -2.55
C ASP A 258 13.04 17.57 -1.64
N TRP A 259 13.55 16.84 -0.66
CA TRP A 259 12.69 16.13 0.29
C TRP A 259 11.86 17.06 1.18
N GLY A 260 12.28 18.32 1.34
CA GLY A 260 11.52 19.34 2.05
C GLY A 260 10.18 19.60 1.37
N GLN A 261 10.14 19.61 0.03
CA GLN A 261 8.89 19.73 -0.74
C GLN A 261 7.97 18.52 -0.55
N VAL A 262 8.53 17.31 -0.47
CA VAL A 262 7.75 16.10 -0.15
C VAL A 262 7.15 16.19 1.25
N LYS A 263 7.94 16.63 2.25
CA LYS A 263 7.46 16.86 3.61
C LYS A 263 6.36 17.91 3.68
N ASP A 264 6.52 19.00 2.93
CA ASP A 264 5.54 20.08 2.84
C ASP A 264 4.21 19.59 2.23
N ALA A 265 4.27 18.92 1.07
CA ALA A 265 3.09 18.33 0.43
C ALA A 265 2.39 17.32 1.35
N PHE A 266 3.16 16.48 2.05
CA PHE A 266 2.60 15.53 3.00
C PHE A 266 1.92 16.22 4.18
N VAL A 267 2.62 17.12 4.89
CA VAL A 267 2.18 17.66 6.19
C VAL A 267 1.23 18.85 6.03
N ASN A 268 1.61 19.84 5.22
CA ASN A 268 0.83 21.05 5.03
C ASN A 268 -0.32 20.80 4.04
N GLY A 269 -0.08 20.01 2.99
CA GLY A 269 -1.16 19.54 2.11
C GLY A 269 -2.24 18.77 2.88
N TRP A 270 -1.86 17.93 3.84
CA TRP A 270 -2.81 17.20 4.70
C TRP A 270 -3.74 18.13 5.46
N ALA A 271 -3.18 19.18 6.09
CA ALA A 271 -3.95 20.15 6.84
C ALA A 271 -4.87 20.98 5.95
N THR A 272 -4.38 21.40 4.78
CA THR A 272 -5.16 22.14 3.77
C THR A 272 -6.35 21.32 3.29
N GLU A 273 -6.12 20.09 2.83
CA GLU A 273 -7.18 19.28 2.26
C GLU A 273 -8.19 18.79 3.30
N TRP A 274 -7.80 18.56 4.55
CA TRP A 274 -8.80 18.31 5.60
C TRP A 274 -9.65 19.54 5.95
N ALA A 275 -9.10 20.75 5.84
CA ALA A 275 -9.89 21.98 5.98
C ALA A 275 -10.88 22.12 4.82
N ASN A 276 -10.44 21.85 3.58
CA ASN A 276 -11.30 21.85 2.39
C ASN A 276 -12.43 20.81 2.51
N ASN A 277 -12.12 19.61 3.01
CA ASN A 277 -13.12 18.57 3.27
C ASN A 277 -14.13 18.98 4.35
N GLU A 278 -13.69 19.62 5.43
CA GLU A 278 -14.58 20.12 6.48
C GLU A 278 -15.54 21.19 5.93
N GLU A 279 -15.03 22.12 5.12
CA GLU A 279 -15.82 23.18 4.48
C GLU A 279 -16.84 22.62 3.48
N SER A 280 -16.42 21.67 2.64
CA SER A 280 -17.25 21.13 1.56
C SER A 280 -18.25 20.06 2.01
N LEU A 281 -17.85 19.17 2.91
CA LEU A 281 -18.67 18.04 3.37
C LEU A 281 -19.42 18.33 4.67
N GLY A 282 -18.99 19.34 5.42
CA GLY A 282 -19.53 19.68 6.74
C GLY A 282 -19.14 18.69 7.84
N SER A 283 -18.19 17.79 7.57
CA SER A 283 -17.70 16.80 8.54
C SER A 283 -16.32 16.26 8.15
N VAL A 284 -15.53 15.93 9.16
CA VAL A 284 -14.27 15.17 9.04
C VAL A 284 -14.38 13.87 9.84
N PRO A 285 -13.49 12.87 9.65
CA PRO A 285 -13.48 11.68 10.46
C PRO A 285 -13.46 11.99 11.96
N GLN A 286 -14.19 11.20 12.75
CA GLN A 286 -14.22 11.37 14.19
C GLN A 286 -12.95 10.75 14.82
N ALA A 287 -12.19 11.57 15.55
CA ALA A 287 -11.06 11.10 16.33
C ALA A 287 -11.52 10.19 17.48
N GLN A 288 -10.91 9.01 17.58
CA GLN A 288 -11.06 8.05 18.67
C GLN A 288 -9.68 7.77 19.26
N LYS A 289 -9.62 7.16 20.46
CA LYS A 289 -8.34 6.67 21.00
C LYS A 289 -7.78 5.57 20.12
N PHE A 290 -6.46 5.55 19.98
CA PHE A 290 -5.79 4.47 19.27
C PHE A 290 -5.88 3.19 20.11
N ASN A 291 -6.75 2.26 19.72
CA ASN A 291 -6.68 0.89 20.21
C ASN A 291 -5.71 0.10 19.32
N ALA A 292 -4.76 -0.61 19.92
CA ALA A 292 -3.87 -1.51 19.21
C ALA A 292 -4.59 -2.81 18.85
#